data_AF-A0A6G7VBF0-F1
#
_entry.id   AF-A0A6G7VBF0-F1
#
_cell.length_a   1.000
_cell.length_b   1.000
_cell.length_c   1.000
_cell.angle_alpha   90.00
_cell.angle_beta   90.00
_cell.angle_gamma   90.00
#
_symmetry.space_group_name_H-M   'P 1'
#
loop_
_entity.id
_entity.type
_entity.pdbx_description
1 polymer ?
#
loop_
_entity_poly.entity_id
_entity_poly.type
_entity_poly.pdbx_seq_one_letter_code
_entity_poly.pdbx_strand_id
1 'polypeptide(L)'
;MLFIDIDHFKSINDRFRHSEGDRVLCDLVARTQKILRTTDMLGRMGGKEFLVILPDTCAKEAAQIAERIRLVLETPSEGLTLYSVSIGSQPMSIAPRPQRSGASAGI
;
A
#
# COMPACT_ATOMS: atom_id res chain seq x y z
N MET A 1 -8.60 -2.22 1.15
CA MET A 1 -7.48 -1.76 0.31
C MET A 1 -6.94 -0.48 0.88
N LEU A 2 -5.62 -0.28 0.85
CA LEU A 2 -4.96 0.96 1.26
C LEU A 2 -4.20 1.55 0.07
N PHE A 3 -4.29 2.86 -0.10
CA PHE A 3 -3.51 3.62 -1.07
C PHE A 3 -2.50 4.45 -0.30
N ILE A 4 -1.22 4.30 -0.62
CA ILE A 4 -0.11 4.96 0.07
C ILE A 4 0.60 5.86 -0.93
N ASP A 5 0.79 7.13 -0.60
CA ASP A 5 1.57 8.11 -1.37
C ASP A 5 2.68 8.69 -0.47
N ILE A 6 3.90 8.81 -0.99
CA ILE A 6 5.00 9.47 -0.27
C ILE A 6 4.85 10.99 -0.42
N ASP A 7 4.73 11.69 0.69
CA ASP A 7 4.54 13.14 0.68
C ASP A 7 5.79 13.85 0.17
N HIS A 8 5.60 14.89 -0.65
CA HIS A 8 6.69 15.74 -1.16
C HIS A 8 7.86 14.98 -1.83
N PHE A 9 7.63 13.79 -2.39
CA PHE A 9 8.70 12.96 -2.98
C PHE A 9 9.51 13.65 -4.09
N LYS A 10 8.89 14.54 -4.88
CA LYS A 10 9.63 15.35 -5.86
C LYS A 10 10.70 16.20 -5.18
N SER A 11 10.36 16.85 -4.06
CA SER A 11 11.31 17.64 -3.26
C SER A 11 12.45 16.79 -2.69
N ILE A 12 12.19 15.53 -2.33
CA ILE A 12 13.22 14.58 -1.89
C ILE A 12 14.22 14.35 -3.04
N ASN A 13 13.72 14.01 -4.23
CA ASN A 13 14.54 13.79 -5.41
C ASN A 13 15.32 15.04 -5.85
N ASP A 14 14.68 16.21 -5.81
CA ASP A 14 15.29 17.47 -6.21
C ASP A 14 16.42 17.87 -5.25
N ARG A 15 16.29 17.55 -3.95
CA ARG A 15 17.28 17.91 -2.91
C ARG A 15 18.45 16.95 -2.82
N PHE A 16 18.23 15.64 -3.00
CA PHE A 16 19.23 14.60 -2.74
C PHE A 16 19.62 13.78 -3.96
N ARG A 17 19.14 14.18 -5.15
CA ARG A 17 19.20 13.40 -6.40
C ARG A 17 18.37 12.10 -6.30
N HIS A 18 18.19 11.41 -7.42
CA HIS A 18 17.32 10.23 -7.52
C HIS A 18 17.70 9.06 -6.60
N SER A 19 18.99 8.94 -6.23
CA SER A 19 19.46 7.85 -5.37
C SER A 19 18.80 7.82 -4.00
N GLU A 20 18.44 8.99 -3.44
CA GLU A 20 17.75 9.03 -2.14
C GLU A 20 16.27 8.64 -2.28
N GLY A 21 15.61 9.06 -3.36
CA GLY A 21 14.24 8.63 -3.66
C GLY A 21 14.11 7.12 -3.82
N ASP A 22 15.07 6.49 -4.50
CA ASP A 22 15.12 5.02 -4.63
C ASP A 22 15.26 4.34 -3.28
N ARG A 23 16.11 4.88 -2.39
CA ARG A 23 16.26 4.36 -1.02
C ARG A 23 14.97 4.53 -0.20
N VAL A 24 14.26 5.66 -0.35
CA VAL A 24 12.96 5.87 0.30
C VAL A 24 11.92 4.85 -0.18
N LEU A 25 11.89 4.57 -1.49
CA LEU A 25 10.99 3.55 -2.04
C LEU A 25 11.31 2.15 -1.50
N CYS A 26 12.59 1.80 -1.40
CA CYS A 26 13.04 0.53 -0.83
C CYS A 26 12.72 0.42 0.67
N ASP A 27 12.95 1.49 1.44
CA ASP A 27 12.63 1.55 2.88
C ASP A 27 11.14 1.39 3.13
N LEU A 28 10.29 2.09 2.34
CA LEU A 28 8.84 1.94 2.40
C LEU A 28 8.42 0.49 2.22
N VAL A 29 8.93 -0.18 1.18
CA VAL A 29 8.61 -1.59 0.91
C VAL A 29 9.06 -2.48 2.06
N ALA A 30 10.33 -2.39 2.45
CA ALA A 30 10.91 -3.27 3.47
C ALA A 30 10.21 -3.14 4.84
N ARG A 31 9.81 -1.92 5.21
CA ARG A 31 9.15 -1.65 6.49
C ARG A 31 7.67 -1.97 6.46
N THR A 32 6.98 -1.70 5.35
CA THR A 32 5.58 -2.08 5.18
C THR A 32 5.43 -3.60 5.19
N GLN A 33 6.31 -4.34 4.51
CA GLN A 33 6.29 -5.81 4.50
C GLN A 33 6.41 -6.46 5.88
N LYS A 34 7.09 -5.83 6.84
CA LYS A 34 7.18 -6.32 8.23
C LYS A 34 5.86 -6.20 9.01
N ILE A 35 4.92 -5.38 8.53
CA ILE A 35 3.62 -5.13 9.16
C ILE A 35 2.54 -6.03 8.54
N LEU A 36 2.67 -6.31 7.25
CA LEU A 36 1.71 -7.07 6.46
C LEU A 36 1.76 -8.57 6.78
N ARG A 37 0.59 -9.21 6.70
CA ARG A 37 0.44 -10.67 6.79
C ARG A 37 0.86 -11.30 5.45
N THR A 38 1.09 -12.61 5.45
CA THR A 38 1.45 -13.37 4.24
C THR A 38 0.35 -13.35 3.17
N THR A 39 -0.91 -13.17 3.55
CA THR A 39 -2.06 -13.03 2.64
C THR A 39 -2.22 -11.64 2.06
N ASP A 40 -1.60 -10.64 2.69
CA ASP A 40 -1.70 -9.25 2.24
C ASP A 40 -0.73 -9.04 1.07
N MET A 41 -1.11 -8.18 0.14
CA MET A 41 -0.28 -7.91 -1.04
C MET A 41 0.10 -6.43 -1.07
N LEU A 42 1.38 -6.15 -1.30
CA LEU A 42 1.90 -4.81 -1.55
C LEU A 42 2.34 -4.71 -3.01
N GLY A 43 1.80 -3.73 -3.73
CA GLY A 43 2.17 -3.43 -5.11
C GLY A 43 2.53 -1.96 -5.28
N ARG A 44 3.46 -1.67 -6.19
CA ARG A 44 3.75 -0.29 -6.63
C ARG A 44 2.87 0.04 -7.83
N MET A 45 2.06 1.09 -7.73
CA MET A 45 1.18 1.54 -8.81
C MET A 45 1.95 2.34 -9.87
N GLY A 46 2.97 3.09 -9.43
CA GLY A 46 3.81 3.92 -10.29
C GLY A 46 4.40 5.08 -9.50
N GLY A 47 5.55 5.61 -9.93
CA GLY A 47 6.17 6.75 -9.26
C GLY A 47 6.38 6.52 -7.76
N LYS A 48 5.63 7.23 -6.92
CA LYS A 48 5.70 7.18 -5.45
C LYS A 48 4.49 6.52 -4.78
N GLU A 49 3.61 5.93 -5.58
CA GLU A 49 2.30 5.43 -5.17
C GLU A 49 2.33 3.90 -5.01
N PHE A 50 1.75 3.43 -3.90
CA PHE A 50 1.65 2.02 -3.55
C PHE A 50 0.22 1.64 -3.20
N LEU A 51 -0.11 0.37 -3.45
CA LEU A 51 -1.39 -0.24 -3.14
C LEU A 51 -1.16 -1.43 -2.21
N VAL A 52 -1.93 -1.47 -1.12
CA VAL A 52 -2.03 -2.64 -0.25
C VAL A 52 -3.40 -3.28 -0.39
N ILE A 53 -3.40 -4.55 -0.76
CA ILE A 53 -4.59 -5.41 -0.77
C ILE A 53 -4.62 -6.16 0.55
N LEU A 54 -5.73 -6.03 1.28
CA LEU A 54 -5.98 -6.65 2.57
C LEU A 54 -7.20 -7.57 2.42
N PRO A 55 -7.02 -8.85 2.05
CA PRO A 55 -8.12 -9.82 2.00
C PRO A 55 -8.75 -9.99 3.39
N ASP A 56 -10.04 -10.32 3.43
CA ASP A 56 -10.78 -10.65 4.66
C ASP A 56 -10.58 -9.65 5.81
N THR A 57 -10.43 -8.36 5.46
CA THR A 57 -10.14 -7.29 6.40
C THR A 57 -11.25 -6.24 6.35
N CYS A 58 -11.88 -5.96 7.49
CA CYS A 58 -12.93 -4.95 7.55
C CYS A 58 -12.36 -3.53 7.57
N ALA A 59 -13.21 -2.51 7.36
CA ALA A 59 -12.77 -1.11 7.29
C ALA A 59 -12.04 -0.64 8.57
N LYS A 60 -12.48 -1.08 9.75
CA LYS A 60 -11.86 -0.74 11.03
C LYS A 60 -10.45 -1.29 11.15
N GLU A 61 -10.26 -2.56 10.79
CA GLU A 61 -8.95 -3.21 10.80
C GLU A 61 -8.01 -2.59 9.75
N ALA A 62 -8.54 -2.29 8.55
CA ALA A 62 -7.78 -1.61 7.52
C ALA A 62 -7.27 -0.24 8.00
N ALA A 63 -8.09 0.54 8.70
CA ALA A 63 -7.68 1.82 9.28
C ALA A 63 -6.58 1.65 10.35
N GLN A 64 -6.67 0.61 11.18
CA GLN A 64 -5.63 0.31 12.17
C GLN A 64 -4.31 -0.11 11.51
N ILE A 65 -4.37 -0.91 10.44
CA ILE A 65 -3.19 -1.30 9.67
C ILE A 65 -2.57 -0.08 9.00
N ALA A 66 -3.39 0.80 8.40
CA ALA A 66 -2.94 2.05 7.81
C ALA A 66 -2.18 2.91 8.84
N GLU A 67 -2.75 3.13 10.02
CA GLU A 67 -2.08 3.96 11.04
C GLU A 67 -0.78 3.32 11.53
N ARG A 68 -0.72 2.00 11.68
CA ARG A 68 0.52 1.30 12.02
C ARG A 68 1.59 1.49 10.93
N ILE A 69 1.23 1.40 9.66
CA ILE A 69 2.14 1.64 8.54
C ILE A 69 2.65 3.08 8.61
N ARG A 70 1.76 4.06 8.72
CA ARG A 70 2.12 5.48 8.80
C ARG A 70 3.09 5.76 9.95
N LEU A 71 2.75 5.31 11.16
CA LEU A 71 3.58 5.51 12.36
C LEU A 71 4.95 4.87 12.23
N VAL A 72 5.04 3.68 11.61
CA VAL A 72 6.34 3.06 11.35
C VAL A 72 7.09 3.92 10.34
N LEU A 73 6.57 4.16 9.15
CA LEU A 73 7.31 4.85 8.08
C LEU A 73 7.79 6.26 8.47
N GLU A 74 7.07 6.96 9.33
CA GLU A 74 7.44 8.29 9.85
C GLU A 74 8.48 8.27 10.99
N THR A 75 9.10 7.13 11.30
CA THR A 75 10.29 7.10 12.16
C THR A 75 11.59 7.08 11.34
N PRO A 76 12.70 7.61 11.89
CA PRO A 76 14.00 7.58 11.23
C PRO A 76 14.44 6.17 10.81
N SER A 77 15.08 6.07 9.65
CA SER A 77 15.79 4.90 9.15
C SER A 77 17.26 5.28 8.95
N GLU A 78 18.18 4.33 9.18
CA GLU A 78 19.60 4.62 9.25
C GLU A 78 20.14 5.20 7.93
N GLY A 79 20.71 6.41 8.03
CA GLY A 79 21.28 7.12 6.89
C GLY A 79 20.29 7.53 5.80
N LEU A 80 18.98 7.51 6.07
CA LEU A 80 17.92 7.90 5.13
C LEU A 80 17.25 9.20 5.58
N THR A 81 16.91 10.06 4.63
CA THR A 81 16.11 11.26 4.95
C THR A 81 14.74 10.89 5.51
N LEU A 82 14.29 11.63 6.52
CA LEU A 82 12.93 11.45 7.06
C LEU A 82 11.90 11.82 5.99
N TYR A 83 10.85 11.02 5.88
CA TYR A 83 9.72 11.23 4.98
C TYR A 83 8.41 10.87 5.67
N SER A 84 7.31 11.43 5.18
CA SER A 84 5.95 11.10 5.61
C SER A 84 5.15 10.49 4.47
N VAL A 85 4.03 9.87 4.84
CA VAL A 85 3.12 9.24 3.88
C VAL A 85 1.68 9.61 4.17
N SER A 86 0.92 9.80 3.09
CA SER A 86 -0.54 9.89 3.13
C SER A 86 -1.13 8.53 2.81
N ILE A 87 -2.07 8.05 3.64
CA ILE A 87 -2.72 6.74 3.47
C ILE A 87 -4.24 6.87 3.38
N GLY A 88 -4.79 6.55 2.21
CA GLY A 88 -6.23 6.40 1.99
C GLY A 88 -6.66 4.95 2.20
N SER A 89 -7.91 4.71 2.65
CA SER A 89 -8.46 3.36 2.79
C SER A 89 -9.80 3.23 2.07
N GLN A 90 -10.03 2.06 1.46
CA GLN A 90 -11.28 1.74 0.79
C GLN A 90 -11.67 0.28 1.06
N PRO A 91 -12.94 -0.01 1.43
CA PRO A 91 -13.42 -1.38 1.55
C PRO A 91 -13.30 -2.13 0.22
N MET A 92 -12.86 -3.38 0.27
CA MET A 92 -12.89 -4.23 -0.93
C MET A 92 -14.31 -4.76 -1.10
N SER A 93 -15.02 -4.31 -2.12
CA SER A 93 -16.29 -4.91 -2.53
C SER A 93 -16.02 -5.89 -3.65
N ILE A 94 -16.01 -7.18 -3.33
CA ILE A 94 -16.01 -8.22 -4.35
C ILE A 94 -17.48 -8.38 -4.74
N ALA A 95 -17.92 -7.70 -5.80
CA ALA A 95 -19.20 -8.02 -6.39
C ALA A 95 -19.18 -9.53 -6.77
N PRO A 96 -20.14 -10.34 -6.32
CA PRO A 96 -20.15 -11.76 -6.65
C PRO A 96 -20.16 -11.89 -8.18
N ARG A 97 -19.19 -12.62 -8.71
CA ARG A 97 -19.14 -12.96 -10.14
C ARG A 97 -20.45 -13.67 -10.47
N PRO A 98 -21.27 -13.23 -11.44
CA PRO A 98 -22.50 -13.94 -11.77
C PRO A 98 -22.11 -15.36 -12.18
N GLN A 99 -22.58 -16.35 -11.43
CA GLN A 99 -22.46 -17.75 -11.83
C GLN A 99 -23.20 -17.86 -13.16
N ARG A 100 -22.51 -18.30 -14.23
CA ARG A 100 -23.19 -18.65 -15.48
C ARG A 100 -24.16 -19.78 -15.14
N SER A 101 -25.44 -19.47 -15.05
CA SER A 101 -26.50 -20.47 -15.05
C SER A 101 -26.31 -21.34 -16.30
N GLY A 102 -25.98 -22.60 -16.10
CA GLY A 102 -25.97 -23.58 -17.17
C GLY A 102 -27.38 -23.71 -17.70
N ALA A 103 -27.62 -23.14 -18.87
CA ALA A 103 -28.80 -23.47 -19.66
C ALA A 103 -28.68 -24.95 -20.06
N SER A 104 -29.33 -25.81 -19.27
CA SER A 104 -29.72 -27.16 -19.69
C SER A 104 -30.73 -27.03 -20.83
N ALA A 105 -30.22 -27.04 -22.06
CA ALA A 105 -31.03 -27.13 -23.25
C ALA A 105 -31.52 -28.59 -23.43
N GLY A 106 -32.85 -28.73 -23.46
CA GLY A 106 -33.54 -29.69 -24.33
C GLY A 106 -33.64 -31.14 -23.84
N ILE A 107 -34.85 -31.52 -23.42
CA ILE A 107 -35.59 -32.63 -24.05
C ILE A 107 -37.04 -32.17 -24.22
#